data_AF-A0A1F5X289-F1
#
_entry.id   AF-A0A1F5X289-F1
#
_cell.length_a   1.000
_cell.length_b   1.000
_cell.length_c   1.000
_cell.angle_alpha   90.00
_cell.angle_beta   90.00
_cell.angle_gamma   90.00
#
_symmetry.space_group_name_H-M   'P 1'
#
loop_
_entity.id
_entity.type
_entity.pdbx_description
1 polymer ?
#
loop_
_entity_poly.entity_id
_entity_poly.type
_entity_poly.pdbx_seq_one_letter_code
_entity_poly.pdbx_strand_id
1 'polypeptide(L)'
;MVPNIVLTNKQLKRLAEMQKMGGMIAAERLRKKRLALTKQLFSQGAKEIRRLSPREAFLIGIALYWAEGYRKGNDEFGFTNSDPKMIKFIVNWLQNSCAVSADRIRLRICINNVHKNRLKLIQKFWFDITKMPANQFSRPTLINIKNKKAYKNHNEYFGTLRIKISKGTNFRRKLLGWIEGIAKNSPPG
;
A
#
# COMPACT_ATOMS: atom_id res chain seq x y z
N MET A 1 -28.45 -20.38 56.73
CA MET A 1 -29.06 -19.65 55.61
C MET A 1 -28.28 -18.36 55.41
N VAL A 2 -27.74 -18.10 54.21
CA VAL A 2 -27.07 -16.82 53.93
C VAL A 2 -28.15 -15.75 53.70
N PRO A 3 -28.12 -14.59 54.37
CA PRO A 3 -29.12 -13.54 54.17
C PRO A 3 -29.12 -13.05 52.72
N ASN A 4 -30.31 -12.89 52.14
CA ASN A 4 -30.46 -12.33 50.81
C ASN A 4 -30.31 -10.79 50.89
N ILE A 5 -29.10 -10.29 50.63
CA ILE A 5 -28.79 -8.86 50.77
C ILE A 5 -29.32 -8.12 49.52
N VAL A 6 -30.38 -7.34 49.70
CA VAL A 6 -30.95 -6.49 48.64
C VAL A 6 -30.13 -5.19 48.53
N LEU A 7 -29.54 -4.95 47.35
CA LEU A 7 -28.74 -3.74 47.10
C LEU A 7 -29.62 -2.51 46.87
N THR A 8 -29.20 -1.38 47.44
CA THR A 8 -29.82 -0.07 47.15
C THR A 8 -29.50 0.40 45.72
N ASN A 9 -30.34 1.27 45.16
CA ASN A 9 -30.12 1.87 43.84
C ASN A 9 -28.75 2.57 43.71
N LYS A 10 -28.24 3.17 44.80
CA LYS A 10 -26.91 3.80 44.84
C LYS A 10 -25.78 2.76 44.74
N GLN A 11 -25.94 1.61 45.40
CA GLN A 11 -24.98 0.50 45.32
C GLN A 11 -24.99 -0.16 43.94
N LEU A 12 -26.16 -0.35 43.32
CA LEU A 12 -26.28 -0.87 41.95
C LEU A 12 -25.60 0.03 40.92
N LYS A 13 -25.81 1.36 41.00
CA LYS A 13 -25.13 2.33 40.12
C LYS A 13 -23.61 2.28 40.29
N ARG A 14 -23.11 2.29 41.53
CA ARG A 14 -21.68 2.18 41.84
C ARG A 14 -21.08 0.88 41.28
N LEU A 15 -21.79 -0.24 41.41
CA LEU A 15 -21.34 -1.54 40.90
C LEU A 15 -21.26 -1.54 39.37
N ALA A 16 -22.24 -0.97 38.67
CA ALA A 16 -22.21 -0.82 37.22
C ALA A 16 -21.04 0.06 36.73
N GLU A 17 -20.75 1.17 37.43
CA GLU A 17 -19.58 2.02 37.14
C GLU A 17 -18.26 1.29 37.33
N MET A 18 -18.12 0.53 38.42
CA MET A 18 -16.94 -0.28 38.70
C MET A 18 -16.74 -1.39 37.65
N GLN A 19 -17.82 -2.06 37.23
CA GLN A 19 -17.77 -3.05 36.15
C GLN A 19 -17.35 -2.42 34.82
N LYS A 20 -17.91 -1.26 34.47
CA LYS A 20 -17.53 -0.51 33.26
C LYS A 20 -16.06 -0.12 33.28
N MET A 21 -15.57 0.39 34.42
CA MET A 21 -14.16 0.75 34.60
C MET A 21 -13.24 -0.47 34.51
N GLY A 22 -13.62 -1.59 35.16
CA GLY A 22 -12.90 -2.86 35.04
C GLY A 22 -12.82 -3.36 33.60
N GLY A 23 -13.92 -3.26 32.85
CA GLY A 23 -13.98 -3.56 31.43
C GLY A 23 -13.06 -2.69 30.58
N MET A 24 -13.02 -1.36 30.84
CA MET A 24 -12.09 -0.46 30.15
C MET A 24 -10.62 -0.79 30.45
N ILE A 25 -10.29 -1.10 31.72
CA ILE A 25 -8.93 -1.48 32.12
C ILE A 25 -8.51 -2.79 31.44
N ALA A 26 -9.39 -3.79 31.41
CA ALA A 26 -9.13 -5.06 30.73
C ALA A 26 -8.94 -4.86 29.21
N ALA A 27 -9.80 -4.06 28.57
CA ALA A 27 -9.68 -3.72 27.16
C ALA A 27 -8.36 -3.00 26.85
N GLU A 28 -7.94 -2.07 27.70
CA GLU A 28 -6.67 -1.36 27.53
C GLU A 28 -5.45 -2.29 27.73
N ARG A 29 -5.51 -3.22 28.69
CA ARG A 29 -4.47 -4.26 28.85
C ARG A 29 -4.34 -5.13 27.60
N LEU A 30 -5.47 -5.59 27.04
CA LEU A 30 -5.48 -6.35 25.78
C LEU A 30 -4.95 -5.53 24.61
N ARG A 31 -5.35 -4.25 24.51
CA ARG A 31 -4.84 -3.32 23.48
C ARG A 31 -3.33 -3.17 23.56
N LYS A 32 -2.77 -2.95 24.76
CA LYS A 32 -1.33 -2.83 24.98
C LYS A 32 -0.59 -4.13 24.63
N LYS A 33 -1.11 -5.29 25.06
CA LYS A 33 -0.55 -6.60 24.71
C LYS A 33 -0.51 -6.81 23.19
N ARG A 34 -1.61 -6.48 22.50
CA ARG A 34 -1.68 -6.56 21.03
C ARG A 34 -0.67 -5.64 20.36
N LEU A 35 -0.58 -4.37 20.78
CA LEU A 35 0.36 -3.40 20.21
C LEU A 35 1.82 -3.84 20.40
N ALA A 36 2.16 -4.38 21.58
CA ALA A 36 3.49 -4.92 21.86
C ALA A 36 3.81 -6.12 20.95
N LEU A 37 2.89 -7.08 20.86
CA LEU A 37 3.05 -8.26 19.99
C LEU A 37 3.16 -7.86 18.51
N THR A 38 2.31 -6.95 18.03
CA THR A 38 2.37 -6.43 16.65
C THR A 38 3.71 -5.78 16.37
N LYS A 39 4.24 -4.95 17.29
CA LYS A 39 5.56 -4.31 17.12
C LYS A 39 6.68 -5.35 17.08
N GLN A 40 6.61 -6.35 17.94
CA GLN A 40 7.59 -7.45 18.00
C GLN A 40 7.59 -8.25 16.69
N LEU A 41 6.44 -8.79 16.28
CA LEU A 41 6.31 -9.60 15.07
C LEU A 41 6.67 -8.81 13.81
N PHE A 42 6.27 -7.53 13.75
CA PHE A 42 6.65 -6.64 12.65
C PHE A 42 8.18 -6.50 12.56
N SER A 43 8.86 -6.23 13.68
CA SER A 43 10.31 -6.13 13.68
C SER A 43 11.00 -7.45 13.38
N GLN A 44 10.42 -8.57 13.78
CA GLN A 44 10.96 -9.89 13.50
C GLN A 44 10.87 -10.20 12.00
N GLY A 45 9.67 -10.13 11.42
CA GLY A 45 9.48 -10.39 9.98
C GLY A 45 10.28 -9.43 9.10
N ALA A 46 10.43 -8.16 9.51
CA ALA A 46 11.28 -7.21 8.78
C ALA A 46 12.77 -7.58 8.79
N LYS A 47 13.26 -8.28 9.82
CA LYS A 47 14.65 -8.74 9.93
C LYS A 47 14.91 -10.06 9.20
N GLU A 48 13.87 -10.87 9.01
CA GLU A 48 13.97 -12.13 8.25
C GLU A 48 14.29 -11.88 6.78
N ILE A 49 13.76 -10.79 6.21
CA ILE A 49 14.08 -10.37 4.85
C ILE A 49 15.39 -9.56 4.84
N ARG A 50 16.46 -10.19 4.33
CA ARG A 50 17.76 -9.53 4.12
C ARG A 50 17.79 -8.74 2.80
N ARG A 51 18.96 -8.24 2.43
CA ARG A 51 19.17 -7.59 1.14
C ARG A 51 18.85 -8.58 0.00
N LEU A 52 17.90 -8.20 -0.85
CA LEU A 52 17.50 -8.99 -2.00
C LEU A 52 18.66 -9.14 -2.99
N SER A 53 18.91 -10.36 -3.44
CA SER A 53 19.73 -10.65 -4.60
C SER A 53 19.11 -10.08 -5.88
N PRO A 54 19.89 -9.89 -6.96
CA PRO A 54 19.36 -9.46 -8.25
C PRO A 54 18.24 -10.39 -8.77
N ARG A 55 18.35 -11.69 -8.53
CA ARG A 55 17.34 -12.68 -8.95
C ARG A 55 16.04 -12.54 -8.15
N GLU A 56 16.12 -12.40 -6.83
CA GLU A 56 14.93 -12.20 -5.98
C GLU A 56 14.21 -10.90 -6.35
N ALA A 57 14.96 -9.80 -6.50
CA ALA A 57 14.39 -8.51 -6.91
C ALA A 57 13.70 -8.61 -8.28
N PHE A 58 14.32 -9.32 -9.23
CA PHE A 58 13.74 -9.57 -10.55
C PHE A 58 12.41 -10.34 -10.45
N LEU A 59 12.36 -11.45 -9.73
CA LEU A 59 11.16 -12.28 -9.56
C LEU A 59 10.05 -11.56 -8.79
N ILE A 60 10.39 -10.82 -7.73
CA ILE A 60 9.41 -10.03 -6.96
C ILE A 60 8.75 -8.99 -7.86
N GLY A 61 9.50 -8.29 -8.71
CA GLY A 61 8.91 -7.31 -9.62
C GLY A 61 7.98 -7.95 -10.66
N ILE A 62 8.30 -9.15 -11.15
CA ILE A 62 7.39 -9.92 -12.01
C ILE A 62 6.10 -10.27 -11.25
N ALA A 63 6.22 -10.79 -10.03
CA ALA A 63 5.07 -11.16 -9.20
C ALA A 63 4.18 -9.96 -8.87
N LEU A 64 4.77 -8.81 -8.56
CA LEU A 64 4.04 -7.56 -8.33
C LEU A 64 3.30 -7.11 -9.59
N TYR A 65 3.94 -7.18 -10.76
CA TYR A 65 3.25 -6.87 -12.01
C TYR A 65 2.15 -7.88 -12.32
N TRP A 66 2.33 -9.15 -11.99
CA TRP A 66 1.28 -10.15 -12.15
C TRP A 66 0.03 -9.82 -11.30
N ALA A 67 0.24 -9.33 -10.07
CA ALA A 67 -0.84 -8.94 -9.17
C ALA A 67 -1.54 -7.62 -9.58
N GLU A 68 -0.75 -6.55 -9.78
CA GLU A 68 -1.20 -5.15 -9.86
C GLU A 68 -1.06 -4.53 -11.27
N GLY A 69 -0.38 -5.22 -12.18
CA GLY A 69 -0.18 -4.78 -13.56
C GLY A 69 -1.44 -4.84 -14.41
N TYR A 70 -1.40 -4.16 -15.55
CA TYR A 70 -2.56 -4.07 -16.44
C TYR A 70 -2.85 -5.40 -17.14
N ARG A 71 -4.00 -5.99 -16.80
CA ARG A 71 -4.49 -7.25 -17.38
C ARG A 71 -5.13 -7.06 -18.76
N LYS A 72 -5.88 -5.97 -18.96
CA LYS A 72 -6.60 -5.63 -20.20
C LYS A 72 -6.17 -4.24 -20.70
N GLY A 73 -6.13 -4.04 -22.02
CA GLY A 73 -5.76 -2.76 -22.64
C GLY A 73 -4.95 -2.91 -23.95
N ASN A 74 -4.36 -1.82 -24.42
CA ASN A 74 -3.68 -1.70 -25.72
C ASN A 74 -2.27 -2.32 -25.76
N ASP A 75 -2.08 -3.47 -25.12
CA ASP A 75 -0.79 -4.16 -24.99
C ASP A 75 0.37 -3.34 -24.37
N GLU A 76 0.11 -2.18 -23.80
CA GLU A 76 1.11 -1.35 -23.14
C GLU A 76 1.42 -1.84 -21.72
N PHE A 77 2.68 -1.71 -21.30
CA PHE A 77 3.02 -1.86 -19.89
C PHE A 77 2.33 -0.77 -19.08
N GLY A 78 1.59 -1.18 -18.04
CA GLY A 78 0.99 -0.28 -17.09
C GLY A 78 0.94 -0.89 -15.70
N PHE A 79 1.27 -0.05 -14.70
CA PHE A 79 1.22 -0.39 -13.29
C PHE A 79 0.63 0.80 -12.54
N THR A 80 -0.30 0.62 -11.61
CA THR A 80 -0.87 1.73 -10.84
C THR A 80 -1.08 1.29 -9.40
N ASN A 81 -0.53 2.05 -8.44
CA ASN A 81 -0.71 1.75 -7.02
C ASN A 81 -0.65 3.05 -6.18
N SER A 82 -1.24 3.04 -4.98
CA SER A 82 -1.17 4.15 -4.02
C SER A 82 -0.09 4.00 -2.96
N ASP A 83 0.47 2.79 -2.78
CA ASP A 83 1.55 2.55 -1.82
C ASP A 83 2.88 3.11 -2.37
N PRO A 84 3.49 4.11 -1.71
CA PRO A 84 4.76 4.68 -2.16
C PRO A 84 5.92 3.68 -2.13
N LYS A 85 5.93 2.70 -1.23
CA LYS A 85 6.98 1.68 -1.15
C LYS A 85 6.93 0.76 -2.37
N MET A 86 5.73 0.35 -2.78
CA MET A 86 5.54 -0.48 -3.96
C MET A 86 5.89 0.26 -5.25
N ILE A 87 5.46 1.52 -5.37
CA ILE A 87 5.82 2.37 -6.52
C ILE A 87 7.34 2.56 -6.61
N LYS A 88 8.01 2.88 -5.49
CA LYS A 88 9.47 3.00 -5.45
C LYS A 88 10.15 1.70 -5.89
N PHE A 89 9.67 0.56 -5.40
CA PHE A 89 10.21 -0.74 -5.78
C PHE A 89 10.07 -0.98 -7.30
N ILE A 90 8.89 -0.73 -7.89
CA ILE A 90 8.66 -0.96 -9.31
C ILE A 90 9.50 -0.02 -10.19
N VAL A 91 9.62 1.26 -9.83
CA VAL A 91 10.51 2.18 -10.58
C VAL A 91 11.94 1.66 -10.57
N ASN A 92 12.45 1.28 -9.38
CA ASN A 92 13.80 0.72 -9.25
C ASN A 92 13.96 -0.61 -9.99
N TRP A 93 12.95 -1.48 -9.97
CA TRP A 93 12.97 -2.78 -10.66
C TRP A 93 13.02 -2.58 -12.18
N LEU A 94 12.23 -1.65 -12.72
CA LEU A 94 12.26 -1.31 -14.14
C LEU A 94 13.66 -0.85 -14.59
N GLN A 95 14.31 0.02 -13.81
CA GLN A 95 15.63 0.54 -14.16
C GLN A 95 16.73 -0.51 -13.98
N ASN A 96 16.77 -1.20 -12.84
CA ASN A 96 17.91 -2.02 -12.44
C ASN A 96 17.79 -3.48 -12.84
N SER A 97 16.58 -4.06 -12.78
CA SER A 97 16.35 -5.47 -13.11
C SER A 97 15.91 -5.67 -14.56
N CYS A 98 15.23 -4.69 -15.15
CA CYS A 98 14.73 -4.77 -16.52
C CYS A 98 15.48 -3.90 -17.52
N ALA A 99 16.47 -3.10 -17.07
CA ALA A 99 17.25 -2.19 -17.90
C ALA A 99 16.39 -1.22 -18.74
N VAL A 100 15.23 -0.81 -18.21
CA VAL A 100 14.38 0.20 -18.85
C VAL A 100 14.98 1.58 -18.56
N SER A 101 15.31 2.30 -19.63
CA SER A 101 15.87 3.64 -19.50
C SER A 101 14.86 4.61 -18.88
N ALA A 102 15.36 5.53 -18.06
CA ALA A 102 14.53 6.47 -17.30
C ALA A 102 13.65 7.37 -18.20
N ASP A 103 14.14 7.71 -19.40
CA ASP A 103 13.43 8.52 -20.39
C ASP A 103 12.17 7.84 -20.97
N ARG A 104 12.10 6.51 -20.84
CA ARG A 104 10.96 5.70 -21.27
C ARG A 104 9.89 5.54 -20.20
N ILE A 105 10.21 5.80 -18.93
CA ILE A 105 9.29 5.61 -17.81
C ILE A 105 8.42 6.85 -17.66
N ARG A 106 7.13 6.74 -17.99
CA ARG A 106 6.16 7.83 -17.86
C ARG A 106 5.31 7.65 -16.60
N LEU A 107 5.26 8.69 -15.79
CA LEU A 107 4.52 8.72 -14.53
C LEU A 107 3.31 9.64 -14.66
N ARG A 108 2.17 9.24 -14.08
CA ARG A 108 0.98 10.09 -14.02
C ARG A 108 0.30 9.94 -12.67
N ILE A 109 0.11 11.06 -11.99
CA ILE A 109 -0.66 11.12 -10.74
C ILE A 109 -2.14 11.09 -11.09
N CYS A 110 -2.89 10.21 -10.46
CA CYS A 110 -4.35 10.16 -10.52
C CYS A 110 -4.89 10.45 -9.12
N ILE A 111 -5.68 11.52 -8.98
CA ILE A 111 -6.24 11.90 -7.68
C ILE A 111 -7.61 12.55 -7.84
N ASN A 112 -8.44 12.45 -6.79
CA ASN A 112 -9.74 13.09 -6.78
C ASN A 112 -9.61 14.63 -6.79
N ASN A 113 -10.51 15.30 -7.51
CA ASN A 113 -10.54 16.75 -7.67
C ASN A 113 -10.67 17.52 -6.33
N VAL A 114 -11.18 16.90 -5.27
CA VAL A 114 -11.18 17.49 -3.91
C VAL A 114 -9.77 17.81 -3.39
N HIS A 115 -8.73 17.20 -3.96
CA HIS A 115 -7.33 17.45 -3.62
C HIS A 115 -6.63 18.43 -4.58
N LYS A 116 -7.38 19.14 -5.45
CA LYS A 116 -6.79 20.07 -6.43
C LYS A 116 -5.93 21.15 -5.78
N ASN A 117 -6.32 21.67 -4.61
CA ASN A 117 -5.58 22.69 -3.86
C ASN A 117 -4.21 22.23 -3.34
N ARG A 118 -4.02 20.92 -3.12
CA ARG A 118 -2.77 20.32 -2.63
C ARG A 118 -1.95 19.64 -3.73
N LEU A 119 -2.26 19.86 -5.00
CA LEU A 119 -1.66 19.12 -6.12
C LEU A 119 -0.12 19.29 -6.17
N LYS A 120 0.39 20.48 -5.86
CA LYS A 120 1.85 20.73 -5.80
C LYS A 120 2.53 19.88 -4.71
N LEU A 121 1.92 19.76 -3.53
CA LEU A 121 2.42 18.92 -2.44
C LEU A 121 2.45 17.45 -2.86
N ILE A 122 1.41 16.98 -3.54
CA ILE A 122 1.32 15.59 -4.01
C ILE A 122 2.35 15.29 -5.10
N GLN A 123 2.55 16.23 -6.03
CA GLN A 123 3.61 16.11 -7.03
C GLN A 123 4.98 15.98 -6.35
N LYS A 124 5.28 16.88 -5.39
CA LYS A 124 6.52 16.82 -4.61
C LYS A 124 6.69 15.48 -3.90
N PHE A 125 5.64 14.98 -3.25
CA PHE A 125 5.66 13.66 -2.63
C PHE A 125 6.07 12.56 -3.62
N TRP A 126 5.46 12.49 -4.80
CA TRP A 126 5.80 11.46 -5.78
C TRP A 126 7.16 11.66 -6.45
N PHE A 127 7.63 12.91 -6.59
CA PHE A 127 9.01 13.20 -7.00
C PHE A 127 10.00 12.65 -5.97
N ASP A 128 9.73 12.87 -4.68
CA ASP A 128 10.61 12.43 -3.60
C ASP A 128 10.66 10.90 -3.46
N ILE A 129 9.54 10.22 -3.69
CA ILE A 129 9.45 8.76 -3.63
C ILE A 129 10.16 8.10 -4.82
N THR A 130 9.92 8.58 -6.04
CA THR A 130 10.43 7.93 -7.26
C THR A 130 11.82 8.41 -7.68
N LYS A 131 12.22 9.61 -7.24
CA LYS A 131 13.45 10.30 -7.69
C LYS A 131 13.57 10.42 -9.22
N MET A 132 12.43 10.34 -9.92
CA MET A 132 12.36 10.49 -11.38
C MET A 132 12.34 11.98 -11.77
N PRO A 133 12.96 12.36 -12.89
CA PRO A 133 12.93 13.74 -13.37
C PRO A 133 11.51 14.25 -13.65
N ALA A 134 11.27 15.54 -13.43
CA ALA A 134 9.96 16.15 -13.61
C ALA A 134 9.39 15.98 -15.04
N ASN A 135 10.27 15.93 -16.06
CA ASN A 135 9.87 15.71 -17.46
C ASN A 135 9.30 14.30 -17.74
N GLN A 136 9.42 13.37 -16.79
CA GLN A 136 8.79 12.04 -16.87
C GLN A 136 7.36 12.03 -16.33
N PHE A 137 6.95 13.08 -15.61
CA PHE A 137 5.61 13.21 -15.08
C PHE A 137 4.70 13.90 -16.10
N SER A 138 3.69 13.16 -16.54
CA SER A 138 2.58 13.70 -17.31
C SER A 138 1.69 14.61 -16.46
N ARG A 139 0.88 15.43 -17.13
CA ARG A 139 -0.20 16.20 -16.49
C ARG A 139 -1.05 15.28 -15.58
N PRO A 140 -1.21 15.61 -14.29
CA PRO A 140 -2.05 14.83 -13.38
C PRO A 140 -3.49 14.71 -13.88
N THR A 141 -4.12 13.58 -13.59
CA THR A 141 -5.54 13.35 -13.84
C THR A 141 -6.33 13.63 -12.57
N LEU A 142 -7.23 14.62 -12.65
CA LEU A 142 -8.20 14.93 -11.60
C LEU A 142 -9.51 14.20 -11.92
N ILE A 143 -9.94 13.32 -11.02
CA ILE A 143 -11.19 12.55 -11.16
C ILE A 143 -12.28 13.12 -10.27
N ASN A 144 -13.50 13.23 -10.80
CA ASN A 144 -14.67 13.69 -10.06
C ASN A 144 -15.47 12.50 -9.54
N ILE A 145 -15.00 11.90 -8.44
CA ILE A 145 -15.71 10.81 -7.77
C ILE A 145 -16.36 11.37 -6.49
N LYS A 146 -17.69 11.21 -6.35
CA LYS A 146 -18.40 11.54 -5.10
C LYS A 146 -18.07 10.47 -4.06
N ASN A 147 -17.19 10.79 -3.12
CA ASN A 147 -16.87 9.88 -2.03
C ASN A 147 -17.99 9.93 -0.99
N LYS A 148 -18.69 8.81 -0.76
CA LYS A 148 -19.78 8.71 0.23
C LYS A 148 -19.31 8.81 1.69
N LYS A 149 -17.99 8.79 1.94
CA LYS A 149 -17.39 8.89 3.28
C LYS A 149 -16.38 10.04 3.29
N ALA A 150 -16.52 10.96 4.26
CA ALA A 150 -15.48 11.92 4.56
C ALA A 150 -14.23 11.16 4.99
N TYR A 151 -13.13 11.28 4.23
CA TYR A 151 -11.86 10.66 4.60
C TYR A 151 -11.35 11.34 5.87
N LYS A 152 -11.28 10.59 6.99
CA LYS A 152 -10.53 11.02 8.19
C LYS A 152 -9.06 11.36 7.86
N ASN A 153 -8.53 10.82 6.76
CA ASN A 153 -7.14 10.93 6.34
C ASN A 153 -6.97 11.76 5.05
N HIS A 154 -7.84 12.76 4.80
CA HIS A 154 -7.75 13.62 3.61
C HIS A 154 -6.34 14.22 3.43
N ASN A 155 -5.65 14.51 4.54
CA ASN A 155 -4.32 15.09 4.51
C ASN A 155 -3.19 14.10 4.15
N GLU A 156 -3.43 12.80 4.33
CA GLU A 156 -2.43 11.74 4.20
C GLU A 156 -2.55 10.98 2.88
N TYR A 157 -3.60 11.25 2.10
CA TYR A 157 -3.82 10.61 0.81
C TYR A 157 -3.17 11.40 -0.34
N PHE A 158 -2.26 10.75 -1.04
CA PHE A 158 -1.49 11.34 -2.15
C PHE A 158 -1.93 10.83 -3.54
N GLY A 159 -3.10 10.18 -3.64
CA GLY A 159 -3.58 9.61 -4.89
C GLY A 159 -2.89 8.28 -5.24
N THR A 160 -3.06 7.85 -6.49
CA THR A 160 -2.31 6.75 -7.08
C THR A 160 -1.28 7.29 -8.07
N LEU A 161 -0.18 6.57 -8.22
CA LEU A 161 0.78 6.83 -9.29
C LEU A 161 0.66 5.73 -10.34
N ARG A 162 0.36 6.15 -11.57
CA ARG A 162 0.41 5.31 -12.76
C ARG A 162 1.80 5.36 -13.38
N ILE A 163 2.36 4.20 -13.65
CA ILE A 163 3.62 3.98 -14.35
C ILE A 163 3.31 3.36 -15.71
N LYS A 164 3.88 3.92 -16.77
CA LYS A 164 3.84 3.38 -18.13
C LYS A 164 5.25 3.37 -18.73
N ILE A 165 5.45 2.55 -19.75
CA ILE A 165 6.68 2.53 -20.54
C ILE A 165 6.36 2.97 -21.97
N SER A 166 7.06 3.99 -22.46
CA SER A 166 6.95 4.41 -23.86
C SER A 166 7.48 3.31 -24.78
N LYS A 167 6.72 3.03 -25.86
CA LYS A 167 6.98 1.90 -26.77
C LYS A 167 7.15 0.58 -25.98
N GLY A 168 6.33 0.38 -24.95
CA GLY A 168 6.45 -0.70 -23.96
C GLY A 168 5.84 -2.04 -24.36
N THR A 169 5.24 -2.15 -25.55
CA THR A 169 4.51 -3.35 -25.99
C THR A 169 5.37 -4.61 -25.97
N ASN A 170 6.56 -4.57 -26.57
CA ASN A 170 7.48 -5.72 -26.58
C ASN A 170 7.95 -6.09 -25.17
N PHE A 171 8.17 -5.09 -24.31
CA PHE A 171 8.52 -5.33 -22.92
C PHE A 171 7.40 -6.04 -22.17
N ARG A 172 6.14 -5.58 -22.33
CA ARG A 172 4.99 -6.25 -21.72
C ARG A 172 4.85 -7.69 -22.21
N ARG A 173 4.99 -7.96 -23.51
CA ARG A 173 4.94 -9.33 -24.04
C ARG A 173 6.00 -10.24 -23.41
N LYS A 174 7.25 -9.75 -23.30
CA LYS A 174 8.33 -10.47 -22.62
C LYS A 174 8.01 -10.73 -21.14
N LEU A 175 7.47 -9.72 -20.46
CA LEU A 175 7.04 -9.81 -19.06
C LEU A 175 5.92 -10.83 -18.84
N LEU A 176 4.94 -10.89 -19.74
CA LEU A 176 3.90 -11.94 -19.71
C LEU A 176 4.50 -13.34 -19.89
N GLY A 177 5.51 -13.49 -20.75
CA GLY A 177 6.29 -14.74 -20.86
C GLY A 177 7.03 -15.10 -19.57
N TRP A 178 7.57 -14.13 -18.84
CA TRP A 178 8.17 -14.38 -17.53
C TRP A 178 7.15 -14.85 -16.49
N ILE A 179 5.94 -14.27 -16.48
CA ILE A 179 4.84 -14.72 -15.61
C ILE A 179 4.47 -16.17 -15.90
N GLU A 180 4.31 -16.51 -17.18
CA GLU A 180 4.03 -17.87 -17.62
C GLU A 180 5.14 -18.85 -17.17
N GLY A 181 6.39 -18.42 -17.27
CA GLY A 181 7.53 -19.16 -16.75
C GLY A 181 7.47 -19.41 -15.24
N ILE A 182 7.09 -18.40 -14.43
CA ILE A 182 6.90 -18.57 -12.98
C ILE A 182 5.76 -19.54 -12.69
N ALA A 183 4.62 -19.41 -13.38
CA ALA A 183 3.46 -20.26 -13.15
C ALA A 183 3.77 -21.74 -13.45
N LYS A 184 4.39 -22.01 -14.61
CA LYS A 184 4.75 -23.38 -15.04
C LYS A 184 5.79 -24.05 -14.16
N ASN A 185 6.71 -23.27 -13.59
CA ASN A 185 7.81 -23.79 -12.77
C ASN A 185 7.57 -23.57 -11.27
N SER A 186 6.30 -23.41 -10.87
CA SER A 186 5.96 -23.39 -9.45
C SER A 186 6.26 -24.77 -8.83
N PRO A 187 6.77 -24.84 -7.58
CA PRO A 187 7.06 -26.11 -6.93
C PRO A 187 5.80 -27.01 -6.94
N PRO A 188 5.96 -28.34 -7.08
CA PRO A 188 4.84 -29.25 -6.94
C PRO A 188 4.19 -29.03 -5.56
N GLY A 189 2.85 -29.00 -5.56
CA GLY A 189 2.04 -28.87 -4.34
C GLY A 189 2.05 -30.13 -3.50
#